data_AF-A0A453FKL5-F1
#
_entry.id   AF-A0A453FKL5-F1
#
_cell.length_a   1.000
_cell.length_b   1.000
_cell.length_c   1.000
_cell.angle_alpha   90.00
_cell.angle_beta   90.00
_cell.angle_gamma   90.00
#
_symmetry.space_group_name_H-M   'P 1'
#
loop_
_entity.id
_entity.type
_entity.pdbx_description
1 polymer ?
#
loop_
_entity_poly.entity_id
_entity_poly.type
_entity_poly.pdbx_seq_one_letter_code
_entity_poly.pdbx_strand_id
1 'polypeptide(L)' 'SLPGNKITGTIPEQLGNLSSLTSLDLEENLLVGEIPASLGHLSKLQLLILSQNRLSGTVPDTLATISSLTDM' A
#
# COMPACT_ATOMS: atom_id res chain seq x y z
N SER A 1 9.55 -4.19 -1.91
CA SER A 1 9.81 -4.39 -0.48
C SER A 1 10.90 -3.41 -0.06
N LEU A 2 10.59 -2.54 0.90
CA LEU A 2 11.50 -1.57 1.53
C LEU A 2 11.28 -1.49 3.06
N PRO A 3 11.23 -2.61 3.81
CA PRO A 3 10.99 -2.55 5.25
C PRO A 3 12.17 -1.90 6.00
N GLY A 4 11.89 -1.15 7.07
CA GLY A 4 12.93 -0.62 7.97
C GLY A 4 13.79 0.53 7.43
N ASN A 5 13.35 1.22 6.37
CA ASN A 5 14.16 2.21 5.64
C ASN A 5 13.98 3.66 6.10
N LYS A 6 13.26 3.91 7.20
CA LYS A 6 12.95 5.28 7.70
C LYS A 6 12.36 6.20 6.62
N ILE A 7 11.64 5.64 5.65
CA ILE A 7 11.00 6.42 4.58
C ILE A 7 9.94 7.31 5.22
N THR A 8 9.93 8.59 4.84
CA THR A 8 8.99 9.61 5.36
C THR A 8 8.09 10.12 4.23
N GLY A 9 7.07 10.90 4.58
CA GLY A 9 6.10 11.44 3.63
C GLY A 9 4.87 10.53 3.49
N THR A 10 4.11 10.73 2.42
CA THR A 10 2.88 9.97 2.14
C THR A 10 3.13 8.89 1.10
N ILE A 11 2.24 7.90 1.03
CA ILE A 11 2.23 6.94 -0.07
C ILE A 11 1.76 7.68 -1.33
N PRO A 12 2.53 7.73 -2.43
CA PRO A 12 2.13 8.44 -3.65
C PRO A 12 0.99 7.72 -4.38
N GLU A 13 0.00 8.48 -4.87
CA GLU A 13 -1.11 7.91 -5.66
C GLU A 13 -0.63 7.19 -6.93
N GLN A 14 0.52 7.62 -7.48
CA GLN A 14 1.12 7.08 -8.70
C GLN A 14 1.54 5.61 -8.56
N LEU A 15 1.70 5.09 -7.33
CA LEU A 15 1.92 3.66 -7.13
C LEU A 15 0.77 2.81 -7.67
N GLY A 16 -0.46 3.34 -7.70
CA GLY A 16 -1.62 2.68 -8.31
C GLY A 16 -1.50 2.42 -9.82
N ASN A 17 -0.53 3.06 -10.50
CA ASN A 17 -0.31 2.84 -11.93
C ASN A 17 0.61 1.64 -12.23
N LEU A 18 1.17 1.01 -11.20
CA LEU A 18 2.08 -0.12 -11.35
C LEU A 18 1.30 -1.43 -11.57
N SER A 19 0.59 -1.55 -12.68
CA SER A 19 -0.35 -2.66 -12.98
C SER A 19 0.25 -4.07 -12.98
N SER A 20 1.58 -4.20 -12.95
CA SER A 20 2.29 -5.48 -12.84
C SER A 20 2.81 -5.77 -11.43
N LEU A 21 2.56 -4.89 -10.46
CA LEU A 21 3.00 -5.06 -9.08
C LEU A 21 2.24 -6.21 -8.41
N THR A 22 2.99 -7.18 -7.87
CA THR A 22 2.44 -8.33 -7.16
C THR A 22 2.64 -8.25 -5.65
N SER A 23 3.61 -7.46 -5.19
CA SER A 23 3.91 -7.28 -3.78
C SER A 23 4.33 -5.84 -3.49
N LEU A 24 3.67 -5.23 -2.50
CA LEU A 24 4.03 -3.95 -1.92
C LEU A 24 4.25 -4.14 -0.43
N ASP A 25 5.49 -3.99 -0.01
CA ASP A 25 5.91 -4.08 1.39
C ASP A 25 6.68 -2.82 1.74
N LEU A 26 6.08 -2.03 2.63
CA LEU A 26 6.57 -0.76 3.17
C LEU A 26 6.58 -0.79 4.71
N GLU A 27 6.67 -1.97 5.31
CA GLU A 27 6.64 -2.12 6.77
C GLU A 27 7.74 -1.31 7.48
N GLU A 28 7.55 -0.97 8.75
CA GLU A 28 8.60 -0.39 9.60
C GLU A 28 9.22 0.89 9.02
N ASN A 29 8.37 1.77 8.49
CA ASN A 29 8.77 3.08 7.98
C ASN A 29 8.10 4.21 8.79
N LEU A 30 8.28 5.45 8.34
CA LEU A 30 7.76 6.66 8.97
C LEU A 30 6.72 7.34 8.06
N LEU A 31 6.01 6.57 7.23
CA LEU A 31 5.00 7.08 6.33
C LEU A 31 3.80 7.62 7.12
N VAL A 32 3.23 8.74 6.65
CA VAL A 32 2.10 9.45 7.26
C VAL A 32 0.97 9.64 6.25
N GLY A 33 -0.19 10.10 6.71
CA GLY A 33 -1.35 10.37 5.86
C GLY A 33 -2.17 9.11 5.57
N GLU A 34 -3.03 9.19 4.56
CA GLU A 34 -3.97 8.12 4.22
C GLU A 34 -3.38 7.10 3.23
N ILE A 35 -4.01 5.93 3.17
CA ILE A 35 -3.72 4.93 2.13
C ILE A 35 -4.42 5.40 0.85
N PRO A 36 -3.71 5.60 -0.28
CA PRO A 36 -4.34 6.03 -1.52
C PRO A 36 -5.33 5.00 -2.05
N ALA A 37 -6.54 5.43 -2.39
CA ALA A 37 -7.54 4.57 -3.03
C ALA A 37 -7.06 4.01 -4.37
N SER A 38 -6.10 4.68 -5.03
CA SER A 38 -5.48 4.23 -6.28
C SER A 38 -4.72 2.90 -6.15
N LEU A 39 -4.32 2.49 -4.95
CA LEU A 39 -3.76 1.14 -4.73
C LEU A 39 -4.77 0.04 -5.08
N GLY A 40 -6.07 0.34 -5.04
CA GLY A 40 -7.13 -0.54 -5.54
C GLY A 40 -7.04 -0.89 -7.02
N HIS A 41 -6.30 -0.12 -7.83
CA HIS A 41 -6.09 -0.41 -9.25
C HIS A 41 -5.06 -1.53 -9.50
N LEU A 42 -4.36 -1.99 -8.47
CA LEU A 42 -3.32 -3.01 -8.57
C LEU A 42 -3.92 -4.42 -8.64
N SER A 43 -4.55 -4.74 -9.76
CA SER A 43 -5.30 -6.00 -9.99
C SER A 43 -4.48 -7.30 -9.91
N LYS A 44 -3.15 -7.20 -9.82
CA LYS A 44 -2.24 -8.35 -9.63
C LYS A 44 -1.60 -8.39 -8.24
N LEU A 45 -1.93 -7.44 -7.36
CA LEU A 45 -1.35 -7.36 -6.03
C LEU A 45 -1.81 -8.54 -5.18
N GLN A 46 -0.85 -9.26 -4.61
CA GLN A 46 -1.07 -10.44 -3.78
C GLN A 46 -0.74 -10.16 -2.31
N LEU A 47 0.26 -9.30 -2.08
CA LEU A 47 0.74 -8.93 -0.75
C LEU A 47 0.79 -7.41 -0.59
N LEU A 48 0.15 -6.90 0.45
CA LEU A 48 0.20 -5.49 0.84
C LEU A 48 0.54 -5.36 2.33
N ILE A 49 1.79 -5.02 2.67
CA ILE A 49 2.24 -4.82 4.05
C ILE A 49 2.53 -3.34 4.28
N LEU A 50 1.73 -2.70 5.14
CA LEU A 50 1.88 -1.29 5.52
C LEU A 50 2.02 -1.09 7.05
N SER A 51 2.11 -2.17 7.82
CA SER A 51 2.21 -2.14 9.28
C SER A 51 3.42 -1.34 9.77
N GLN A 52 3.39 -0.94 11.04
CA GLN A 52 4.47 -0.20 11.69
C GLN A 52 4.87 1.11 10.96
N ASN A 53 3.87 1.81 10.43
CA ASN A 53 3.95 3.19 9.93
C ASN A 53 3.11 4.13 10.79
N ARG A 54 3.00 5.40 10.40
CA ARG A 54 2.16 6.44 11.03
C ARG A 54 0.98 6.85 10.13
N LEU A 55 0.47 5.89 9.35
CA LEU A 55 -0.69 6.09 8.49
C LEU A 55 -1.95 6.34 9.34
N SER A 56 -2.87 7.13 8.79
CA SER A 56 -4.12 7.55 9.44
C SER A 56 -5.28 7.52 8.45
N GLY A 57 -6.50 7.79 8.91
CA GLY A 57 -7.69 7.78 8.07
C GLY A 57 -8.30 6.38 7.92
N THR A 58 -9.17 6.21 6.92
CA THR A 58 -9.88 4.95 6.66
C THR A 58 -9.15 4.10 5.63
N VAL A 59 -9.23 2.78 5.80
CA VAL A 59 -8.80 1.83 4.75
C VAL A 59 -9.73 2.01 3.54
N PRO A 60 -9.22 2.29 2.33
CA PRO A 60 -10.07 2.49 1.16
C PRO A 60 -10.84 1.21 0.77
N ASP A 61 -12.14 1.34 0.53
CA ASP A 61 -12.98 0.22 0.04
C ASP A 61 -12.49 -0.36 -1.29
N THR A 62 -11.74 0.43 -2.07
CA THR A 62 -11.13 -0.03 -3.32
C THR A 62 -10.15 -1.19 -3.11
N LEU A 63 -9.52 -1.30 -1.92
CA LEU A 63 -8.65 -2.44 -1.60
C LEU A 63 -9.44 -3.75 -1.50
N ALA A 64 -10.69 -3.71 -1.04
CA ALA A 64 -11.56 -4.88 -0.98
C ALA A 64 -11.96 -5.40 -2.38
N THR A 65 -11.76 -4.61 -3.43
CA THR A 65 -12.03 -5.01 -4.81
C THR A 65 -10.87 -5.76 -5.47
N ILE A 66 -9.69 -5.81 -4.82
CA ILE A 66 -8.52 -6.52 -5.35
C ILE A 66 -8.68 -8.02 -5.10
N SER A 67 -9.24 -8.74 -6.08
CA SER A 67 -9.49 -10.18 -5.95
C SER A 67 -8.24 -11.05 -5.84
N SER A 68 -7.06 -10.52 -6.20
CA SER A 68 -5.78 -11.23 -6.11
C SER A 68 -5.11 -11.15 -4.75
N LEU A 69 -5.59 -10.28 -3.85
CA LEU A 69 -4.96 -10.02 -2.56
C LEU A 69 -5.19 -11.20 -1.63
N THR A 70 -4.11 -11.86 -1.19
CA THR A 70 -4.17 -13.01 -0.28
C THR A 70 -3.76 -12.63 1.14
N ASP A 71 -2.90 -11.63 1.27
CA ASP A 71 -2.28 -11.25 2.54
C ASP A 71 -2.23 -9.72 2.68
N MET A 72 -2.75 -9.20 3.80
CA MET A 72 -2.82 -7.76 4.13
C MET A 72 -2.61 -7.52 5.61
#